data_AF-A0A3G2R923-F1
#
_entry.id   AF-A0A3G2R923-F1
#
_cell.length_a   1.000
_cell.length_b   1.000
_cell.length_c   1.000
_cell.angle_alpha   90.00
_cell.angle_beta   90.00
_cell.angle_gamma   90.00
#
_symmetry.space_group_name_H-M   'P 1'
#
loop_
_entity.id
_entity.type
_entity.pdbx_description
1 polymer ?
#
loop_
_entity_poly.entity_id
_entity_poly.type
_entity_poly.pdbx_seq_one_letter_code
_entity_poly.pdbx_strand_id
1 'polypeptide(L)'
;MWYKPFRGTVRGRFHGSQYHILSKIGSGGSGSVFLARCGDRAVALKISKDMIGLIREYRYLKEFSPDGFAPEPYEIDDVVKDGDMKHYISIEYIKGNTLRQILKKGPSL
;
A
#
# COMPACT_ATOMS: atom_id res chain seq x y z
N MET A 1 10.89 -10.95 -16.19
CA MET A 1 10.19 -12.19 -15.79
C MET A 1 9.10 -11.87 -14.76
N TRP A 2 7.91 -11.53 -15.27
CA TRP A 2 6.54 -11.69 -14.75
C TRP A 2 6.26 -11.56 -13.23
N TYR A 3 5.79 -10.36 -12.82
CA TYR A 3 5.11 -10.17 -11.54
C TYR A 3 3.69 -10.76 -11.64
N LYS A 4 3.43 -11.92 -11.01
CA LYS A 4 2.04 -12.39 -10.85
C LYS A 4 1.27 -11.35 -10.04
N PRO A 5 0.08 -10.88 -10.48
CA PRO A 5 -0.68 -9.91 -9.71
C PRO A 5 -1.01 -10.53 -8.35
N PHE A 6 -0.79 -9.77 -7.26
CA PHE A 6 -1.33 -10.14 -5.97
C PHE A 6 -2.87 -10.16 -6.11
N ARG A 7 -3.44 -11.34 -6.33
CA ARG A 7 -4.88 -11.61 -6.25
C ARG A 7 -5.19 -12.37 -4.96
N GLY A 8 -6.41 -12.22 -4.46
CA GLY A 8 -6.90 -12.87 -3.26
C GLY A 8 -6.59 -12.09 -1.97
N THR A 9 -6.56 -12.81 -0.85
CA THR A 9 -6.34 -12.25 0.48
C THR A 9 -4.85 -12.29 0.85
N VAL A 10 -4.34 -11.17 1.35
CA VAL A 10 -3.04 -11.07 2.02
C VAL A 10 -3.27 -11.16 3.51
N ARG A 11 -2.57 -12.07 4.18
CA ARG A 11 -2.62 -12.21 5.64
C ARG A 11 -1.28 -11.79 6.24
N GLY A 12 -1.31 -10.86 7.18
CA GLY A 12 -0.15 -10.47 7.98
C GLY A 12 0.40 -11.66 8.75
N ARG A 13 1.71 -11.84 8.72
CA ARG A 13 2.39 -12.95 9.38
C ARG A 13 2.31 -12.82 10.90
N PHE A 14 2.47 -11.61 11.42
CA PHE A 14 2.52 -11.36 12.87
C PHE A 14 1.18 -10.92 13.43
N HIS A 15 0.52 -9.95 12.81
CA HIS A 15 -0.75 -9.39 13.31
C HIS A 15 -1.97 -10.19 12.85
N GLY A 16 -1.84 -11.03 11.83
CA GLY A 16 -2.94 -11.84 11.31
C GLY A 16 -4.02 -11.06 10.54
N SER A 17 -3.85 -9.74 10.38
CA SER A 17 -4.72 -8.86 9.60
C SER A 17 -4.94 -9.38 8.18
N GLN A 18 -6.18 -9.35 7.71
CA GLN A 18 -6.57 -9.90 6.41
C GLN A 18 -6.99 -8.81 5.44
N TYR A 19 -6.18 -8.63 4.40
CA TYR A 19 -6.37 -7.62 3.36
C TYR A 19 -6.85 -8.28 2.07
N HIS A 20 -8.11 -8.04 1.71
CA HIS A 20 -8.69 -8.51 0.47
C HIS A 20 -8.30 -7.54 -0.66
N ILE A 21 -7.46 -7.99 -1.59
CA ILE A 21 -6.99 -7.13 -2.69
C ILE A 21 -8.13 -6.87 -3.66
N LEU A 22 -8.45 -5.59 -3.88
CA LEU A 22 -9.49 -5.14 -4.80
C LEU A 22 -8.91 -4.81 -6.17
N SER A 23 -7.83 -4.04 -6.21
CA SER A 23 -7.14 -3.69 -7.46
C SER A 23 -5.71 -3.23 -7.23
N LYS A 24 -4.86 -3.31 -8.26
CA LYS A 24 -3.56 -2.65 -8.25
C LYS A 24 -3.75 -1.19 -8.64
N ILE A 25 -3.30 -0.26 -7.79
CA ILE A 25 -3.47 1.19 -8.00
C ILE A 25 -2.15 1.91 -8.28
N GLY A 26 -1.01 1.26 -8.06
CA GLY A 26 0.29 1.83 -8.37
C GLY A 26 1.44 0.82 -8.39
N SER A 27 2.54 1.21 -9.02
CA SER A 27 3.82 0.50 -8.91
C SER A 27 4.99 1.39 -9.29
N GLY A 28 6.13 1.18 -8.65
CA GLY A 28 7.40 1.83 -8.93
C GLY A 28 8.56 1.05 -8.33
N GLY A 29 9.75 1.67 -8.27
CA GLY A 29 10.97 1.03 -7.76
C GLY A 29 10.87 0.54 -6.32
N SER A 30 10.13 1.26 -5.47
CA SER A 30 9.96 0.92 -4.04
C SER A 30 8.85 -0.10 -3.76
N GLY A 31 8.15 -0.60 -4.78
CA GLY A 31 7.13 -1.64 -4.62
C GLY A 31 5.85 -1.43 -5.43
N SER A 32 4.84 -2.23 -5.13
CA SER A 32 3.50 -2.14 -5.73
C SER A 32 2.47 -1.74 -4.69
N VAL A 33 1.52 -0.90 -5.08
CA VAL A 33 0.44 -0.42 -4.20
C VAL A 33 -0.89 -0.98 -4.70
N PHE A 34 -1.66 -1.53 -3.78
CA PHE A 34 -2.96 -2.13 -4.05
C PHE A 34 -4.03 -1.40 -3.23
N LEU A 35 -5.19 -1.18 -3.83
CA LEU A 35 -6.39 -0.91 -3.05
C LEU A 35 -6.86 -2.24 -2.49
N ALA A 36 -7.05 -2.30 -1.17
CA ALA A 36 -7.49 -3.50 -0.46
C ALA A 36 -8.57 -3.15 0.58
N ARG A 37 -9.25 -4.18 1.07
CA ARG A 37 -10.22 -4.07 2.17
C ARG A 37 -9.76 -4.89 3.38
N CYS A 38 -9.69 -4.27 4.55
CA CYS A 38 -9.46 -4.93 5.84
C CYS A 38 -10.68 -4.67 6.74
N GLY A 39 -11.47 -5.70 7.03
CA GLY A 39 -12.81 -5.52 7.61
C GLY A 39 -13.68 -4.63 6.73
N ASP A 40 -14.16 -3.51 7.27
CA ASP A 40 -14.94 -2.50 6.53
C ASP A 40 -14.11 -1.31 6.04
N ARG A 41 -12.79 -1.31 6.29
CA ARG A 41 -11.89 -0.22 5.91
C ARG A 41 -11.26 -0.49 4.54
N ALA A 42 -11.36 0.49 3.64
CA ALA A 42 -10.53 0.55 2.44
C ALA A 42 -9.12 1.08 2.80
N VAL A 43 -8.08 0.41 2.33
CA VAL A 43 -6.69 0.76 2.60
C VAL A 43 -5.86 0.74 1.32
N ALA A 44 -4.81 1.56 1.27
CA ALA A 44 -3.74 1.35 0.33
C ALA A 44 -2.73 0.39 0.97
N LEU A 45 -2.50 -0.74 0.33
CA LEU A 45 -1.56 -1.77 0.79
C LEU A 45 -0.34 -1.74 -0.13
N LYS A 46 0.76 -1.19 0.37
CA LYS A 46 2.03 -1.18 -0.36
C LYS A 46 2.82 -2.42 0.00
N ILE A 47 3.24 -3.19 -1.01
CA ILE A 47 4.01 -4.42 -0.86
C ILE A 47 5.37 -4.27 -1.54
N SER A 48 6.45 -4.63 -0.82
CA SER A 48 7.83 -4.53 -1.28
C SER A 48 8.68 -5.73 -0.87
N LYS A 49 9.79 -5.96 -1.59
CA LYS A 49 10.89 -6.83 -1.14
C LYS A 49 11.95 -6.07 -0.34
N ASP A 50 11.97 -4.75 -0.42
CA ASP A 50 12.88 -3.89 0.34
C ASP A 50 12.28 -3.53 1.70
N MET A 51 12.66 -4.29 2.73
CA MET A 51 12.22 -4.06 4.10
C MET A 51 12.70 -2.72 4.66
N ILE A 52 13.96 -2.35 4.37
CA ILE A 52 14.59 -1.16 4.95
C ILE A 52 13.90 0.10 4.42
N GLY A 53 13.68 0.17 3.10
CA GLY A 53 12.92 1.26 2.49
C GLY A 53 11.50 1.37 3.06
N LEU A 54 10.83 0.23 3.25
CA LEU A 54 9.47 0.20 3.77
C LEU A 54 9.37 0.66 5.24
N ILE A 55 10.32 0.25 6.10
CA ILE A 55 10.41 0.72 7.49
C ILE A 55 10.64 2.22 7.54
N ARG A 56 11.52 2.75 6.67
CA ARG A 56 11.76 4.20 6.58
C ARG A 56 10.48 4.94 6.20
N GLU A 57 9.77 4.49 5.18
CA GLU A 57 8.48 5.07 4.77
C GLU A 57 7.47 5.05 5.91
N TYR A 58 7.32 3.93 6.61
CA TYR A 58 6.41 3.82 7.75
C TYR A 58 6.73 4.84 8.86
N ARG A 59 8.01 5.02 9.18
CA ARG A 59 8.44 6.01 10.18
C ARG A 59 8.10 7.43 9.75
N TYR A 60 8.39 7.81 8.51
CA TYR A 60 8.02 9.13 7.98
C TYR A 60 6.51 9.35 8.04
N LEU A 61 5.70 8.37 7.60
CA LEU A 61 4.24 8.48 7.68
C LEU A 61 3.76 8.63 9.14
N LYS A 62 4.35 7.89 10.08
CA LYS A 62 4.01 8.00 11.51
C LYS A 62 4.38 9.35 12.10
N GLU A 63 5.50 9.94 11.68
CA GLU A 63 5.97 11.24 12.14
C GLU A 63 5.08 12.38 11.62
N PHE A 64 4.67 12.33 10.35
CA PHE A 64 3.97 13.45 9.69
C PHE A 64 2.44 13.32 9.60
N SER A 65 1.87 12.16 9.95
CA SER A 65 0.40 11.96 9.92
C SER A 65 -0.36 12.73 11.01
N PRO A 66 0.13 12.90 12.25
CA PRO A 66 -0.61 13.65 13.28
C PRO A 66 -0.89 15.11 12.89
N ASP A 67 -0.01 15.71 12.11
CA ASP A 67 -0.12 17.10 11.63
C ASP A 67 -0.93 17.21 10.32
N GLY A 68 -1.45 16.09 9.78
CA GLY A 68 -2.21 16.05 8.53
C GLY A 68 -1.37 16.21 7.26
N PHE A 69 -0.04 16.17 7.36
CA PHE A 69 0.86 16.29 6.20
C PHE A 69 1.09 14.97 5.46
N ALA A 70 0.72 13.84 6.07
CA ALA A 70 0.88 12.52 5.47
C ALA A 70 -0.34 11.62 5.76
N PRO A 71 -0.65 10.65 4.87
CA PRO A 71 -1.67 9.64 5.13
C PRO A 71 -1.35 8.81 6.37
N GLU A 72 -2.36 8.41 7.13
CA GLU A 72 -2.16 7.63 8.35
C GLU A 72 -1.65 6.21 8.02
N PRO A 73 -0.50 5.77 8.56
CA PRO A 73 -0.09 4.38 8.45
C PRO A 73 -0.74 3.55 9.57
N TYR A 74 -1.37 2.45 9.20
CA TYR A 74 -2.06 1.57 10.14
C TYR A 74 -1.19 0.43 10.64
N GLU A 75 -0.52 -0.28 9.73
CA GLU A 75 0.21 -1.51 10.07
C GLU A 75 1.42 -1.68 9.15
N ILE A 76 2.48 -2.28 9.69
CA ILE A 76 3.62 -2.83 8.94
C ILE A 76 3.81 -4.29 9.35
N ASP A 77 3.94 -5.19 8.38
CA ASP A 77 4.08 -6.63 8.64
C ASP A 77 4.73 -7.34 7.44
N ASP A 78 4.98 -8.63 7.61
CA ASP A 78 5.41 -9.55 6.58
C ASP A 78 4.21 -10.29 5.97
N VAL A 79 4.36 -10.68 4.71
CA VAL A 79 3.48 -11.60 4.02
C VAL A 79 4.32 -12.64 3.30
N VAL A 80 3.96 -13.91 3.47
CA VAL A 80 4.51 -15.00 2.65
C VAL A 80 3.52 -15.28 1.53
N LYS A 81 3.95 -15.14 0.28
CA LYS A 81 3.14 -15.49 -0.89
C LYS A 81 3.97 -16.27 -1.88
N ASP A 82 3.46 -17.43 -2.29
CA ASP A 82 4.10 -18.33 -3.25
C ASP A 82 5.54 -18.72 -2.83
N GLY A 83 5.79 -18.86 -1.51
CA GLY A 83 7.11 -19.17 -0.95
C GLY A 83 8.05 -17.97 -0.81
N ASP A 84 7.72 -16.82 -1.40
CA ASP A 84 8.49 -15.58 -1.28
C ASP A 84 8.00 -14.76 -0.07
N MET A 85 8.92 -14.43 0.85
CA MET A 85 8.67 -13.43 1.88
C MET A 85 8.72 -12.03 1.26
N LYS A 86 7.71 -11.23 1.56
CA LYS A 86 7.61 -9.80 1.24
C LYS A 86 7.13 -9.06 2.47
N HIS A 87 7.20 -7.74 2.40
CA HIS A 87 6.78 -6.85 3.47
C HIS A 87 5.66 -5.95 2.95
N TYR A 88 4.75 -5.53 3.84
CA TYR A 88 3.75 -4.53 3.50
C TYR A 88 3.61 -3.45 4.56
N ILE A 89 3.13 -2.28 4.11
CA ILE A 89 2.49 -1.28 4.95
C ILE A 89 1.05 -1.12 4.50
N SER A 90 0.11 -1.10 5.45
CA SER A 90 -1.25 -0.65 5.20
C SER A 90 -1.38 0.79 5.64
N ILE A 91 -1.89 1.63 4.75
CA ILE A 91 -2.00 3.06 4.93
C ILE A 91 -3.40 3.52 4.54
N GLU A 92 -3.80 4.68 5.04
CA GLU A 92 -5.02 5.37 4.65
C GLU A 92 -5.17 5.41 3.13
N TYR A 93 -6.34 5.00 2.64
CA TYR A 93 -6.67 5.13 1.23
C TYR A 93 -7.32 6.49 0.95
N ILE A 94 -6.56 7.38 0.32
CA ILE A 94 -7.08 8.65 -0.17
C ILE A 94 -7.74 8.44 -1.53
N LYS A 95 -9.07 8.50 -1.56
CA LYS A 95 -9.85 8.40 -2.80
C LYS A 95 -9.69 9.69 -3.61
N GLY A 96 -9.21 9.58 -4.84
CA GLY A 96 -9.05 10.75 -5.71
C GLY A 96 -8.45 10.41 -7.07
N ASN A 97 -8.13 11.45 -7.83
CA ASN A 97 -7.36 11.32 -9.07
C ASN A 97 -5.87 11.40 -8.74
N THR A 98 -5.07 10.53 -9.36
CA THR A 98 -3.61 10.68 -9.33
C THR A 98 -3.20 11.95 -10.08
N LEU A 99 -2.05 12.54 -9.71
CA LEU A 99 -1.50 13.69 -10.43
C LEU A 99 -1.38 13.42 -11.94
N ARG A 100 -0.97 12.20 -12.33
CA ARG A 100 -0.90 11.81 -13.75
C ARG A 100 -2.26 11.85 -14.44
N GLN A 101 -3.35 11.47 -13.76
CA GLN A 101 -4.70 11.57 -14.32
C GLN A 101 -5.15 13.02 -14.43
N ILE A 102 -4.81 13.86 -13.45
CA ILE A 102 -5.12 15.29 -13.48
C ILE A 102 -4.38 15.97 -14.64
N LEU A 103 -3.07 15.76 -14.76
CA LEU A 103 -2.24 16.32 -15.83
C LEU A 103 -2.74 15.91 -17.22
N LYS A 104 -3.29 14.70 -17.38
CA LYS A 104 -3.88 14.25 -18.65
C LYS A 104 -5.22 14.91 -18.98
N LYS A 105 -6.02 15.26 -17.97
CA LYS A 105 -7.30 15.95 -18.16
C LYS A 105 -7.12 17.42 -18.54
N GLY A 106 -5.95 17.98 -18.25
CA GLY A 106 -5.70 19.41 -18.37
C GLY A 106 -6.34 20.21 -17.22
N PRO A 107 -6.07 21.52 -17.12
CA PRO A 107 -6.77 22.37 -16.17
C PRO A 107 -8.28 22.26 -16.38
N SER A 108 -9.02 22.06 -15.29
CA SER A 108 -10.47 22.16 -15.31
C SER A 108 -10.78 23.65 -15.30
N LEU A 109 -11.16 24.20 -16.45
CA LEU A 109 -11.73 25.55 -16.53
C LEU A 109 -13.14 25.55 -15.93
#